data_AF-A0A849QBV4-F1
#
_entry.id   AF-A0A849QBV4-F1
#
_cell.length_a   1.000
_cell.length_b   1.000
_cell.length_c   1.000
_cell.angle_alpha   90.00
_cell.angle_beta   90.00
_cell.angle_gamma   90.00
#
_symmetry.space_group_name_H-M   'P 1'
#
loop_
_entity.id
_entity.type
_entity.pdbx_description
1 polymer ?
#
loop_
_entity_poly.entity_id
_entity_poly.type
_entity_poly.pdbx_seq_one_letter_code
_entity_poly.pdbx_strand_id
1 'polypeptide(L)'
;MYEIDSQLETLGRNKSLEVTMDGDKGVFVKNNNFDSTIFVTLDALKKNSVDTIVAQSVQGRDVDQITRITGYFSTVSNWNKGKIAELKDRYRVGKYFDGSITN
;
A
#
# COMPACT_ATOMS: atom_id res chain seq x y z
N MET A 1 -13.92 -25.75 6.97
CA MET A 1 -14.33 -24.72 7.94
C MET A 1 -13.13 -24.28 8.76
N TYR A 2 -12.48 -25.19 9.52
CA TYR A 2 -11.23 -24.94 10.27
C TYR A 2 -10.09 -24.19 9.54
N GLU A 3 -9.88 -24.45 8.24
CA GLU A 3 -8.78 -23.82 7.48
C GLU A 3 -9.04 -22.34 7.15
N ILE A 4 -10.30 -21.97 6.89
CA ILE A 4 -10.67 -20.59 6.58
C ILE A 4 -10.58 -19.73 7.84
N ASP A 5 -11.09 -20.26 8.97
CA ASP A 5 -11.07 -19.54 10.24
C ASP A 5 -9.63 -19.26 10.71
N SER A 6 -8.70 -20.20 10.48
CA SER A 6 -7.28 -20.03 10.76
C SER A 6 -6.61 -18.96 9.88
N GLN A 7 -6.96 -18.89 8.59
CA GLN A 7 -6.46 -17.85 7.69
C GLN A 7 -7.01 -16.46 8.06
N LEU A 8 -8.28 -16.38 8.45
CA LEU A 8 -8.90 -15.14 8.92
C LEU A 8 -8.27 -14.63 10.21
N GLU A 9 -7.99 -15.52 11.16
CA GLU A 9 -7.26 -15.17 12.37
C GLU A 9 -5.86 -14.64 12.04
N THR A 10 -5.16 -15.29 11.10
CA THR A 10 -3.82 -14.86 10.67
C THR A 10 -3.84 -13.50 9.98
N LEU A 11 -4.83 -13.24 9.12
CA LEU A 11 -5.05 -11.93 8.50
C LEU A 11 -5.36 -10.86 9.56
N GLY A 12 -6.20 -11.18 10.54
CA GLY A 12 -6.58 -10.28 11.64
C GLY A 12 -5.44 -9.96 12.61
N ARG A 13 -4.38 -10.79 12.68
CA ARG A 13 -3.15 -10.47 13.44
C ARG A 13 -2.35 -9.32 12.82
N ASN A 14 -2.54 -9.06 11.52
CA ASN A 14 -1.89 -7.93 10.87
C ASN A 14 -2.62 -6.63 11.23
N LYS A 15 -2.02 -5.83 12.12
CA LYS A 15 -2.61 -4.56 12.61
C LYS A 15 -2.93 -3.54 11.51
N SER A 16 -2.29 -3.66 10.35
CA SER A 16 -2.54 -2.78 9.20
C SER A 16 -3.75 -3.20 8.38
N LEU A 17 -4.36 -4.36 8.66
CA LEU A 17 -5.49 -4.90 7.92
C LEU A 17 -6.75 -4.94 8.77
N GLU A 18 -7.86 -4.48 8.19
CA GLU A 18 -9.21 -4.66 8.71
C GLU A 18 -9.94 -5.67 7.84
N VAL A 19 -10.51 -6.70 8.46
CA VAL A 19 -11.11 -7.84 7.78
C VAL A 19 -12.60 -7.90 8.13
N THR A 20 -13.46 -7.84 7.13
CA THR A 20 -14.92 -7.86 7.30
C THR A 20 -15.52 -8.96 6.42
N MET A 21 -16.31 -9.86 7.03
CA MET A 21 -17.01 -10.93 6.30
C MET A 21 -18.20 -10.38 5.51
N ASP A 22 -18.43 -10.88 4.29
CA ASP A 22 -19.64 -10.66 3.50
C ASP A 22 -20.47 -11.95 3.41
N GLY A 23 -21.01 -12.38 4.55
CA GLY A 23 -21.76 -13.63 4.69
C GLY A 23 -20.97 -14.83 4.13
N ASP A 24 -21.58 -15.54 3.18
CA ASP A 24 -21.01 -16.77 2.58
C ASP A 24 -20.23 -16.52 1.28
N LYS A 25 -20.09 -15.26 0.82
CA LYS A 25 -19.48 -14.97 -0.49
C LYS A 25 -17.96 -14.77 -0.41
N GLY A 26 -17.47 -14.25 0.70
CA GLY A 26 -16.07 -13.90 0.86
C GLY A 26 -15.82 -12.85 1.93
N VAL A 27 -14.68 -12.18 1.80
CA VAL A 27 -14.11 -11.33 2.84
C VAL A 27 -13.61 -10.04 2.19
N PHE A 28 -13.98 -8.90 2.78
CA PHE A 28 -13.34 -7.62 2.51
C PHE A 28 -12.08 -7.49 3.35
N VAL A 29 -10.97 -7.18 2.71
CA VAL A 29 -9.70 -6.87 3.35
C VAL A 29 -9.34 -5.43 3.02
N LYS A 30 -9.39 -4.56 4.03
CA LYS A 30 -8.99 -3.16 3.94
C LYS A 30 -7.57 -3.01 4.47
N ASN A 31 -6.70 -2.37 3.71
CA ASN A 31 -5.32 -2.06 4.11
C ASN A 31 -5.20 -0.59 4.47
N ASN A 32 -5.00 -0.31 5.75
CA ASN A 32 -4.91 1.05 6.29
C ASN A 32 -3.61 1.77 5.89
N ASN A 33 -2.53 1.03 5.59
CA ASN A 33 -1.27 1.66 5.20
C ASN A 33 -1.35 2.28 3.79
N PHE A 34 -2.17 1.69 2.93
CA PHE A 34 -2.27 2.07 1.52
C PHE A 34 -3.64 2.60 1.14
N ASP A 35 -4.55 2.78 2.09
CA ASP A 35 -5.94 3.19 1.85
C ASP A 35 -6.56 2.41 0.68
N SER A 36 -6.59 1.09 0.83
CA SER A 36 -7.06 0.17 -0.19
C SER A 36 -8.08 -0.80 0.39
N THR A 37 -8.98 -1.28 -0.45
CA THR A 37 -9.90 -2.36 -0.10
C THR A 37 -9.95 -3.35 -1.24
N ILE A 38 -9.79 -4.63 -0.91
CA ILE A 38 -9.98 -5.74 -1.84
C ILE A 38 -11.07 -6.67 -1.33
N PHE A 39 -11.78 -7.31 -2.25
CA PHE A 39 -12.70 -8.39 -1.94
C PHE A 39 -12.06 -9.72 -2.32
N VAL A 40 -12.03 -10.66 -1.38
CA VAL A 40 -11.44 -11.98 -1.56
C VAL A 40 -12.55 -13.02 -1.42
N THR A 41 -12.85 -13.72 -2.51
CA THR A 41 -13.79 -14.84 -2.51
C THR A 41 -13.28 -15.99 -1.64
N LEU A 42 -14.17 -16.80 -1.08
CA LEU A 42 -13.80 -17.98 -0.28
C LEU A 42 -12.89 -18.97 -1.04
N ASP A 43 -13.09 -19.11 -2.36
CA ASP A 43 -12.24 -19.99 -3.18
C ASP A 43 -10.83 -19.43 -3.35
N ALA A 44 -10.69 -18.11 -3.45
CA ALA A 44 -9.40 -17.44 -3.49
C ALA A 44 -8.64 -17.55 -2.16
N LEU A 45 -9.35 -17.53 -1.02
CA LEU A 45 -8.77 -17.77 0.31
C LEU A 45 -8.18 -19.19 0.43
N LYS A 46 -8.94 -20.20 0.00
CA LYS A 46 -8.46 -21.60 0.00
C LYS A 46 -7.29 -21.83 -0.94
N LYS A 47 -7.30 -21.18 -2.11
CA LYS A 47 -6.32 -21.40 -3.17
C LYS A 47 -4.99 -20.68 -2.94
N ASN A 48 -4.99 -19.55 -2.24
CA ASN A 48 -3.81 -18.70 -2.10
C ASN A 48 -3.32 -18.65 -0.65
N SER A 49 -2.03 -18.38 -0.47
CA SER A 49 -1.48 -18.09 0.84
C SER A 49 -1.96 -16.74 1.38
N VAL A 50 -1.96 -16.58 2.70
CA VAL A 50 -2.25 -15.31 3.36
C VAL A 50 -1.30 -14.21 2.85
N ASP A 51 -0.01 -14.51 2.69
CA ASP A 51 0.99 -13.54 2.19
C ASP A 51 0.62 -13.00 0.80
N THR A 52 0.06 -13.84 -0.08
CA THR A 52 -0.40 -13.42 -1.40
C THR A 52 -1.56 -12.44 -1.28
N ILE A 53 -2.50 -12.70 -0.37
CA ILE A 53 -3.65 -11.82 -0.12
C ILE A 53 -3.18 -10.48 0.46
N VAL A 54 -2.22 -10.51 1.39
CA VAL A 54 -1.59 -9.30 1.94
C VAL A 54 -0.91 -8.50 0.83
N ALA A 55 -0.11 -9.15 -0.03
CA ALA A 55 0.56 -8.49 -1.15
C ALA A 55 -0.44 -7.89 -2.16
N GLN A 56 -1.53 -8.58 -2.47
CA GLN A 56 -2.57 -8.06 -3.36
C GLN A 56 -3.34 -6.88 -2.73
N SER A 57 -3.48 -6.85 -1.40
CA SER A 57 -4.13 -5.74 -0.71
C SER A 57 -3.41 -4.40 -0.95
N VAL A 58 -2.11 -4.42 -1.24
CA VAL A 58 -1.32 -3.21 -1.51
C VAL A 58 -1.73 -2.49 -2.80
N GLN A 59 -2.30 -3.21 -3.78
CA GLN A 59 -2.71 -2.66 -5.08
C GLN A 59 -1.60 -1.84 -5.79
N GLY A 60 -0.35 -2.31 -5.69
CA GLY A 60 0.80 -1.66 -6.34
C GLY A 60 1.21 -0.30 -5.73
N ARG A 61 0.71 0.03 -4.53
CA ARG A 61 1.04 1.30 -3.84
C ARG A 61 2.29 1.23 -2.95
N ASP A 62 2.77 0.03 -2.63
CA ASP A 62 4.06 -0.17 -1.96
C ASP A 62 5.18 -0.02 -2.98
N VAL A 63 5.56 1.23 -3.24
CA VAL A 63 6.59 1.59 -4.20
C VAL A 63 7.63 2.47 -3.53
N ASP A 64 8.89 2.25 -3.89
CA ASP A 64 9.99 3.09 -3.46
C ASP A 64 10.04 4.40 -4.25
N GLN A 65 10.33 5.49 -3.55
CA GLN A 65 10.58 6.77 -4.18
C GLN A 65 12.01 6.82 -4.71
N ILE A 66 12.19 7.29 -5.94
CA ILE A 66 13.51 7.55 -6.54
C ILE A 66 13.68 9.05 -6.77
N THR A 67 14.86 9.58 -6.48
CA THR A 67 15.19 10.97 -6.79
C THR A 67 16.68 11.14 -7.04
N ARG A 68 17.04 12.26 -7.67
CA ARG A 68 18.41 12.56 -8.07
C ARG A 68 19.21 13.15 -6.91
N ILE A 69 20.46 12.73 -6.79
CA ILE A 69 21.49 13.36 -5.95
C ILE A 69 22.42 14.20 -6.86
N THR A 70 23.72 14.26 -6.62
CA THR A 70 24.72 14.95 -7.44
C THR A 70 25.02 14.14 -8.71
N GLY A 71 24.06 14.10 -9.63
CA GLY A 71 24.28 13.55 -10.97
C GLY A 71 23.54 12.26 -11.31
N TYR A 72 23.17 11.45 -10.31
CA TYR A 72 22.60 10.10 -10.49
C TYR A 72 21.30 9.89 -9.70
N PHE A 73 20.50 8.90 -10.09
CA PHE A 73 19.27 8.51 -9.38
C PHE A 73 19.57 7.53 -8.24
N SER A 74 18.86 7.69 -7.13
CA SER A 74 18.92 6.79 -5.98
C SER A 74 17.54 6.60 -5.40
N THR A 75 17.27 5.40 -4.85
CA THR A 75 16.11 5.18 -3.98
C THR A 75 16.27 6.00 -2.71
N VAL A 76 15.18 6.63 -2.27
CA VAL A 76 15.14 7.46 -1.06
C VAL A 76 15.20 6.59 0.20
N SER A 77 14.70 5.35 0.14
CA SER A 77 14.75 4.36 1.22
C SER A 77 16.18 4.08 1.71
N ASN A 78 17.17 4.18 0.83
CA ASN A 78 18.59 3.96 1.14
C ASN A 78 19.32 5.21 1.68
N TRP A 79 18.61 6.32 1.89
CA TRP A 79 19.24 7.57 2.32
C TRP A 79 19.38 7.64 3.83
N ASN A 80 20.53 8.13 4.29
CA ASN A 80 20.71 8.45 5.69
C ASN A 80 19.90 9.71 6.09
N LYS A 81 19.81 9.98 7.40
CA LYS A 81 19.04 11.10 7.94
C LYS A 81 19.42 12.47 7.35
N GLY A 82 20.72 12.68 7.05
CA GLY A 82 21.21 13.94 6.48
C GLY A 82 20.68 14.19 5.06
N LYS A 83 20.74 13.19 4.18
CA LYS A 83 20.19 13.27 2.82
C LYS A 83 18.67 13.43 2.80
N ILE A 84 17.97 12.81 3.75
CA ILE A 84 16.51 13.01 3.92
C ILE A 84 16.21 14.46 4.33
N ALA A 85 17.02 15.06 5.20
CA ALA A 85 16.88 16.49 5.55
C ALA A 85 17.14 17.39 4.34
N GLU A 86 18.20 17.12 3.57
CA GLU A 86 18.47 17.82 2.31
C GLU A 86 17.27 17.75 1.35
N LEU A 87 16.65 16.57 1.20
CA LEU A 87 15.46 16.40 0.35
C LEU A 87 14.28 17.26 0.81
N LYS A 88 14.07 17.38 2.12
CA LYS A 88 13.00 18.20 2.70
C LYS A 88 13.24 19.69 2.49
N ASP A 89 14.50 20.12 2.51
CA ASP A 89 14.90 21.52 2.33
C ASP A 89 14.87 21.95 0.85
N ARG A 90 14.73 21.01 -0.11
CA ARG A 90 14.63 21.36 -1.53
C ARG A 90 13.41 22.25 -1.78
N TYR A 91 13.66 23.39 -2.40
CA TYR A 91 12.60 24.31 -2.79
C TYR A 91 11.67 23.62 -3.80
N ARG A 92 10.41 23.47 -3.42
CA ARG A 92 9.37 22.99 -4.34
C ARG A 92 8.98 24.17 -5.20
N VAL A 93 9.32 24.12 -6.48
CA VAL A 93 8.83 25.11 -7.44
C VAL A 93 7.30 25.01 -7.44
N GLY A 94 6.62 26.10 -7.09
CA GLY A 94 5.17 26.14 -6.88
C GLY A 94 4.37 25.74 -8.13
N LYS A 95 3.07 25.47 -7.94
CA LYS A 95 2.15 25.06 -9.02
C LYS A 95 2.18 26.09 -10.17
N TYR A 96 2.76 25.70 -11.31
CA TYR A 96 2.65 26.45 -12.57
C TYR A 96 1.26 26.32 -13.24
N PHE A 97 0.32 25.62 -12.60
CA PHE A 97 -1.03 25.40 -13.12
C PHE A 97 -2.04 25.88 -12.08
N ASP A 98 -2.49 27.13 -12.23
CA ASP A 98 -3.56 27.73 -11.42
C ASP A 98 -4.97 27.52 -12.04
N GLY A 99 -5.07 26.75 -13.13
CA GLY A 99 -6.36 26.36 -13.70
C GLY A 99 -7.15 27.52 -14.33
N SER A 100 -6.55 28.71 -14.51
CA SER A 100 -7.18 29.78 -15.26
C SER A 100 -7.07 29.51 -16.77
N ILE A 101 -7.98 28.69 -17.31
CA ILE A 101 -8.27 28.71 -18.74
C ILE A 101 -9.04 30.01 -18.98
N THR A 102 -8.36 31.03 -19.49
CA THR A 102 -9.03 32.23 -20.01
C THR A 102 -9.88 31.81 -21.20
N ASN A 103 -11.20 31.98 -21.07
CA ASN A 103 -12.19 31.85 -22.15
C ASN A 103 -11.95 32.85 -23.28
#